data_AF-A0A6C0B0N1-F1
#
_entry.id   AF-A0A6C0B0N1-F1
#
_cell.length_a   1.000
_cell.length_b   1.000
_cell.length_c   1.000
_cell.angle_alpha   90.00
_cell.angle_beta   90.00
_cell.angle_gamma   90.00
#
_symmetry.space_group_name_H-M   'P 1'
#
loop_
_entity.id
_entity.type
_entity.pdbx_description
1 polymer ?
#
loop_
_entity_poly.entity_id
_entity_poly.type
_entity_poly.pdbx_seq_one_letter_code
_entity_poly.pdbx_strand_id
1 'polypeptide(L)'
;MKKNISNIYIITLICIALWLLLRLCLSFTFYKRMEGFETSINPKPDYAYSFCKQYEGKSNELEQACSKLTKKNCTSSPCCVFKNNESCVAGNQSGPIYKTDSDGNNVKIQQYIFQNTCYGQDCIKNKE
;
A
#
# COMPACT_ATOMS: atom_id res chain seq x y z
N MET A 1 45.46 31.06 -21.13
CA MET A 1 44.02 31.02 -21.49
C MET A 1 43.32 29.65 -21.36
N LYS A 2 43.99 28.52 -21.09
CA LYS A 2 43.34 27.18 -20.99
C LYS A 2 42.59 26.90 -19.67
N LYS A 3 42.97 27.55 -18.56
CA LYS A 3 42.41 27.30 -17.21
C LYS A 3 40.92 27.66 -17.09
N ASN A 4 40.48 28.72 -17.77
CA ASN A 4 39.09 29.18 -17.70
C ASN A 4 38.13 28.28 -18.48
N ILE A 5 38.60 27.67 -19.57
CA ILE A 5 37.81 26.75 -20.40
C ILE A 5 37.58 25.43 -19.65
N SER A 6 38.63 24.91 -18.99
CA SER A 6 38.52 23.71 -18.14
C SER A 6 37.51 23.90 -17.00
N ASN A 7 37.48 25.07 -16.36
CA ASN A 7 36.54 25.36 -15.28
C ASN A 7 35.09 25.46 -15.77
N ILE A 8 34.87 25.99 -16.96
CA ILE A 8 33.53 26.05 -17.57
C ILE A 8 32.99 24.63 -17.82
N TYR A 9 33.82 23.71 -18.35
CA TYR A 9 33.42 22.32 -18.53
C TYR A 9 33.12 21.59 -17.21
N ILE A 10 33.85 21.88 -16.14
CA ILE A 10 33.58 21.28 -14.82
C ILE A 10 32.24 21.80 -14.27
N ILE A 11 31.96 23.11 -14.37
CA ILE A 11 30.70 23.70 -13.91
C ILE A 11 29.50 23.13 -14.68
N THR A 12 29.61 22.98 -16.00
CA THR A 12 28.52 22.41 -16.80
C THR A 12 28.23 20.96 -16.44
N LEU A 13 29.25 20.14 -16.20
CA LEU A 13 29.08 18.75 -15.75
C LEU A 13 28.40 18.66 -14.37
N ILE A 14 28.76 19.54 -13.43
CA ILE A 14 28.12 19.59 -12.10
C ILE A 14 26.64 19.98 -12.22
N CYS A 15 26.31 20.97 -13.04
CA CYS A 15 24.91 21.37 -13.28
C CYS A 15 24.06 20.24 -13.88
N ILE A 16 24.61 19.48 -14.83
CA ILE A 16 23.92 18.32 -15.43
C ILE A 16 23.70 17.23 -14.38
N ALA A 17 24.73 16.90 -13.59
CA ALA A 17 24.63 15.91 -12.53
C ALA A 17 23.58 16.31 -11.47
N LEU A 18 23.56 17.58 -11.06
CA LEU A 18 22.55 18.11 -10.13
C LEU A 18 21.14 18.04 -10.72
N TRP A 19 20.97 18.35 -12.00
CA TRP A 19 19.68 18.25 -12.67
C TRP A 19 19.18 16.80 -12.76
N LEU A 20 20.07 15.85 -13.06
CA LEU A 20 19.75 14.42 -13.07
C LEU A 20 19.39 13.89 -11.67
N LEU A 21 20.13 14.31 -10.63
CA LEU A 21 19.82 13.96 -9.24
C LEU A 21 18.47 14.54 -8.78
N LEU A 22 18.15 15.77 -9.19
CA LEU A 22 16.84 16.38 -8.91
C LEU A 22 15.71 15.60 -9.59
N ARG A 23 15.90 15.19 -10.86
CA ARG A 23 14.94 14.35 -11.61
C ARG A 23 14.72 12.99 -10.94
N LEU A 24 15.79 12.33 -10.50
CA LEU A 24 15.72 11.05 -9.77
C LEU A 24 14.96 11.18 -8.44
N CYS A 25 15.17 12.28 -7.71
CA CYS A 25 14.47 12.53 -6.45
C CYS A 25 12.96 12.80 -6.64
N LEU A 26 12.60 13.54 -7.71
CA LEU A 26 11.21 13.75 -8.11
C LEU A 26 10.53 12.42 -8.53
N SER A 27 11.24 11.55 -9.24
CA SER A 27 10.72 10.23 -9.60
C SER A 27 10.50 9.33 -8.38
N PHE A 28 11.39 9.36 -7.38
CA PHE A 28 11.25 8.54 -6.16
C PHE A 28 10.09 9.00 -5.27
N THR A 29 9.88 10.32 -5.17
CA THR A 29 8.73 10.89 -4.45
C THR A 29 7.40 10.64 -5.17
N PHE A 30 7.39 10.65 -6.52
CA PHE A 30 6.21 10.29 -7.31
C PHE A 30 5.92 8.78 -7.29
N TYR A 31 6.94 7.92 -7.24
CA TYR A 31 6.76 6.47 -7.13
C TYR A 31 6.02 6.07 -5.83
N LYS A 32 6.29 6.75 -4.72
CA LYS A 32 5.53 6.58 -3.47
C LYS A 32 4.09 7.13 -3.53
N ARG A 33 3.73 7.88 -4.57
CA ARG A 33 2.42 8.56 -4.73
C ARG A 33 1.46 7.85 -5.68
N MET A 34 1.75 6.63 -6.13
CA MET A 34 0.77 5.86 -6.92
C MET A 34 -0.45 5.39 -6.10
N GLU A 35 -0.56 5.79 -4.82
CA GLU A 35 -1.68 5.48 -3.95
C GLU A 35 -2.54 6.72 -3.64
N GLY A 36 -3.43 7.08 -4.56
CA GLY A 36 -4.60 7.90 -4.20
C GLY A 36 -4.97 8.99 -5.19
N PHE A 37 -5.91 8.67 -6.08
CA PHE A 37 -6.82 9.66 -6.63
C PHE A 37 -8.04 9.73 -5.68
N GLU A 38 -8.03 10.68 -4.76
CA GLU A 38 -9.19 10.93 -3.88
C GLU A 38 -10.12 11.91 -4.57
N THR A 39 -11.12 11.39 -5.29
CA THR A 39 -12.34 12.17 -5.57
C THR A 39 -13.28 12.05 -4.39
N SER A 40 -13.46 13.17 -3.69
CA SER A 40 -14.30 13.32 -2.52
C SER A 40 -15.80 13.37 -2.87
N ILE A 41 -16.43 12.23 -3.19
CA ILE A 41 -17.89 12.04 -3.06
C ILE A 41 -18.14 10.54 -2.77
N ASN A 42 -18.59 10.15 -1.57
CA ASN A 42 -19.00 8.76 -1.25
C ASN A 42 -20.03 8.27 -2.29
N PRO A 43 -19.90 7.06 -2.85
CA PRO A 43 -19.72 5.79 -2.15
C PRO A 43 -18.32 5.22 -2.34
N LYS A 44 -18.00 4.08 -1.69
CA LYS A 44 -16.72 3.33 -1.84
C LYS A 44 -16.10 3.55 -3.22
N PRO A 45 -14.81 3.95 -3.33
CA PRO A 45 -14.21 4.17 -4.63
C PRO A 45 -14.43 2.89 -5.45
N ASP A 46 -15.06 3.03 -6.60
CA ASP A 46 -15.41 1.92 -7.50
C ASP A 46 -14.19 1.02 -7.77
N TYR A 47 -12.99 1.61 -7.70
CA TYR A 47 -11.72 0.90 -7.70
C TYR A 47 -11.58 -0.18 -6.62
N ALA A 48 -11.95 0.08 -5.36
CA ALA A 48 -11.83 -0.92 -4.30
C ALA A 48 -12.80 -2.10 -4.51
N TYR A 49 -13.98 -1.82 -5.07
CA TYR A 49 -14.97 -2.87 -5.38
C TYR A 49 -14.60 -3.66 -6.63
N SER A 50 -14.20 -2.97 -7.70
CA SER A 50 -13.67 -3.60 -8.92
C SER A 50 -12.36 -4.37 -8.67
N PHE A 51 -11.53 -3.89 -7.73
CA PHE A 51 -10.38 -4.63 -7.23
C PHE A 51 -10.80 -6.01 -6.74
N CYS A 52 -11.83 -6.08 -5.89
CA CYS A 52 -12.31 -7.36 -5.37
C CYS A 52 -13.00 -8.23 -6.42
N LYS A 53 -13.79 -7.62 -7.30
CA LYS A 53 -14.52 -8.31 -8.39
C LYS A 53 -13.60 -9.15 -9.28
N GLN A 54 -12.39 -8.67 -9.58
CA GLN A 54 -11.48 -9.40 -10.49
C GLN A 54 -10.99 -10.74 -9.91
N TYR A 55 -11.06 -10.91 -8.58
CA TYR A 55 -10.64 -12.12 -7.88
C TYR A 55 -11.82 -12.93 -7.31
N GLU A 56 -13.04 -12.65 -7.76
CA GLU A 56 -14.23 -13.40 -7.35
C GLU A 56 -14.09 -14.87 -7.73
N GLY A 57 -14.29 -15.77 -6.76
CA GLY A 57 -14.05 -17.21 -6.92
C GLY A 57 -12.58 -17.65 -6.89
N LYS A 58 -11.64 -16.72 -6.73
CA LYS A 58 -10.18 -16.98 -6.79
C LYS A 58 -9.48 -16.58 -5.49
N SER A 59 -9.86 -17.21 -4.38
CA SER A 59 -9.38 -16.85 -3.03
C SER A 59 -7.86 -16.84 -2.89
N ASN A 60 -7.14 -17.77 -3.55
CA ASN A 60 -5.68 -17.80 -3.52
C ASN A 60 -5.04 -16.60 -4.24
N GLU A 61 -5.60 -16.18 -5.38
CA GLU A 61 -5.12 -15.00 -6.11
C GLU A 61 -5.48 -13.72 -5.34
N LEU A 62 -6.66 -13.68 -4.72
CA LEU A 62 -7.08 -12.58 -3.86
C LEU A 62 -6.14 -12.40 -2.67
N GLU A 63 -5.73 -13.49 -2.01
CA GLU A 63 -4.78 -13.45 -0.89
C GLU A 63 -3.46 -12.80 -1.31
N GLN A 64 -2.93 -13.20 -2.46
CA GLN A 64 -1.69 -12.63 -3.02
C GLN A 64 -1.86 -11.17 -3.46
N ALA A 65 -3.06 -10.77 -3.88
CA ALA A 65 -3.35 -9.39 -4.25
C ALA A 65 -3.48 -8.51 -3.01
N CYS A 66 -4.22 -8.96 -1.99
CA CYS A 66 -4.36 -8.26 -0.71
C CYS A 66 -3.00 -8.09 -0.01
N SER A 67 -2.13 -9.10 -0.03
CA SER A 67 -0.81 -9.03 0.63
C SER A 67 0.14 -7.97 0.07
N LYS A 68 -0.13 -7.48 -1.14
CA LYS A 68 0.61 -6.41 -1.80
C LYS A 68 0.08 -5.00 -1.48
N LEU A 69 -1.07 -4.89 -0.81
CA LEU A 69 -1.69 -3.60 -0.49
C LEU A 69 -1.04 -2.97 0.73
N THR A 70 -0.89 -1.65 0.72
CA THR A 70 -0.60 -0.88 1.93
C THR A 70 -1.77 -0.91 2.89
N LYS A 71 -1.52 -0.57 4.16
CA LYS A 71 -2.58 -0.47 5.19
C LYS A 71 -3.77 0.37 4.74
N LYS A 72 -3.54 1.53 4.13
CA LYS A 72 -4.61 2.46 3.67
C LYS A 72 -5.51 1.80 2.62
N ASN A 73 -4.90 1.15 1.63
CA ASN A 73 -5.64 0.47 0.55
C ASN A 73 -6.33 -0.80 1.07
N CYS A 74 -5.65 -1.53 1.95
CA CYS A 74 -6.19 -2.71 2.62
C CYS A 74 -7.47 -2.39 3.39
N THR A 75 -7.42 -1.37 4.26
CA THR A 75 -8.58 -0.99 5.09
C THR A 75 -9.67 -0.28 4.31
N SER A 76 -9.43 0.11 3.05
CA SER A 76 -10.45 0.65 2.15
C SER A 76 -11.12 -0.43 1.28
N SER A 77 -10.48 -1.60 1.14
CA SER A 77 -10.96 -2.71 0.32
C SER A 77 -12.08 -3.51 1.01
N PRO A 78 -13.16 -3.88 0.31
CA PRO A 78 -14.23 -4.72 0.86
C PRO A 78 -13.91 -6.22 0.92
N CYS A 79 -12.78 -6.67 0.39
CA CYS A 79 -12.37 -8.09 0.36
C CYS A 79 -11.00 -8.35 0.99
N CYS A 80 -10.41 -7.35 1.64
CA CYS A 80 -9.16 -7.49 2.38
C CYS A 80 -9.32 -7.01 3.83
N VAL A 81 -8.50 -7.56 4.71
CA VAL A 81 -8.42 -7.20 6.13
C VAL A 81 -6.96 -7.01 6.53
N PHE A 82 -6.70 -6.00 7.36
CA PHE A 82 -5.36 -5.74 7.89
C PHE A 82 -5.21 -6.41 9.26
N LYS A 83 -4.54 -7.57 9.32
CA LYS A 83 -4.40 -8.39 10.54
C LYS A 83 -3.18 -7.98 11.36
N ASN A 84 -3.33 -8.04 12.70
CA ASN A 84 -2.27 -7.86 13.70
C ASN A 84 -1.40 -6.60 13.52
N ASN A 85 -1.92 -5.55 12.88
CA ASN A 85 -1.17 -4.36 12.48
C ASN A 85 0.06 -4.61 11.59
N GLU A 86 0.14 -5.77 10.94
CA GLU A 86 1.34 -6.24 10.26
C GLU A 86 1.10 -6.49 8.77
N SER A 87 0.04 -7.22 8.43
CA SER A 87 -0.17 -7.72 7.07
C SER A 87 -1.60 -7.54 6.59
N CYS A 88 -1.75 -7.29 5.29
CA CYS A 88 -3.03 -7.32 4.62
C CYS A 88 -3.28 -8.71 4.03
N VAL A 89 -4.46 -9.26 4.27
CA VAL A 89 -4.85 -10.60 3.79
C VAL A 89 -6.27 -10.58 3.26
N ALA A 90 -6.65 -11.58 2.46
CA ALA A 90 -8.02 -11.72 2.01
C ALA A 90 -8.95 -11.96 3.19
N GLY A 91 -10.07 -11.26 3.23
CA GLY A 91 -10.98 -11.30 4.37
C GLY A 91 -12.19 -10.42 4.18
N ASN A 92 -13.12 -10.56 5.11
CA ASN A 92 -14.32 -9.75 5.15
C ASN A 92 -14.60 -9.34 6.61
N GLN A 93 -15.81 -8.87 6.89
CA GLN A 93 -16.21 -8.48 8.24
C GLN A 93 -16.02 -9.60 9.29
N SER A 94 -16.13 -10.87 8.88
CA SER A 94 -15.91 -12.04 9.74
C SER A 94 -14.43 -12.34 10.01
N GLY A 95 -13.52 -11.60 9.36
CA GLY A 95 -12.08 -11.73 9.51
C GLY A 95 -11.37 -12.32 8.28
N PRO A 96 -10.09 -12.70 8.44
CA PRO A 96 -9.30 -13.36 7.38
C PRO A 96 -9.93 -14.67 6.90
N ILE A 97 -9.88 -14.91 5.59
CA ILE A 97 -10.30 -16.18 4.97
C ILE A 97 -9.36 -17.30 5.43
N TYR A 98 -8.06 -17.06 5.32
CA TYR A 98 -7.03 -18.01 5.72
C TYR A 98 -6.61 -17.75 7.17
N LYS A 99 -6.80 -18.78 8.00
CA LYS A 99 -6.39 -18.77 9.41
C LYS A 99 -5.08 -19.53 9.64
N THR A 100 -4.46 -20.03 8.58
CA THR A 100 -3.20 -20.73 8.60
C THR A 100 -2.14 -19.98 7.79
N ASP A 101 -0.87 -20.18 8.11
CA ASP A 101 0.25 -19.73 7.29
C ASP A 101 0.50 -20.68 6.11
N SER A 102 1.57 -20.43 5.34
CA SER A 102 1.99 -21.27 4.22
C SER A 102 2.41 -22.68 4.62
N ASP A 103 2.79 -22.87 5.88
CA ASP A 103 3.27 -24.15 6.43
C ASP A 103 2.12 -24.94 7.10
N GLY A 104 0.91 -24.39 7.10
CA GLY A 104 -0.28 -24.98 7.69
C GLY A 104 -0.44 -24.74 9.19
N ASN A 105 0.40 -23.91 9.81
CA ASN A 105 0.26 -23.58 11.23
C ASN A 105 -0.86 -22.56 11.43
N ASN A 106 -1.60 -22.71 12.53
CA ASN A 106 -2.64 -21.75 12.90
C ASN A 106 -2.03 -20.39 13.25
N VAL A 107 -2.49 -19.35 12.57
CA VAL A 107 -2.10 -17.97 12.84
C VAL A 107 -3.01 -17.40 13.91
N LYS A 108 -2.41 -16.95 15.02
CA LYS A 108 -3.14 -16.24 16.08
C LYS A 108 -3.55 -14.86 15.56
N ILE A 109 -4.85 -14.66 15.33
CA ILE A 109 -5.43 -13.37 14.94
C ILE A 109 -5.97 -12.70 16.20
N GLN A 110 -5.25 -11.69 16.71
CA GLN A 110 -5.63 -10.97 17.93
C GLN A 110 -6.49 -9.74 17.61
N GLN A 111 -6.19 -9.10 16.48
CA GLN A 111 -6.95 -7.98 15.93
C GLN A 111 -6.86 -7.94 14.41
N TYR A 112 -7.87 -7.35 13.77
CA TYR A 112 -7.86 -7.03 12.35
C TYR A 112 -8.66 -5.77 12.06
N ILE A 113 -8.32 -5.05 11.00
CA ILE A 113 -9.04 -3.86 10.54
C ILE A 113 -9.72 -4.16 9.21
N PHE A 114 -11.04 -3.94 9.15
CA PHE A 114 -11.87 -4.07 7.95
C PHE A 114 -12.67 -2.79 7.76
N GLN A 115 -12.56 -2.15 6.59
CA GLN A 115 -13.29 -0.91 6.29
C GLN A 115 -13.12 0.17 7.38
N ASN A 116 -11.86 0.41 7.75
CA ASN A 116 -11.46 1.32 8.83
C ASN A 116 -12.05 1.01 10.22
N THR A 117 -12.67 -0.16 10.40
CA THR A 117 -13.22 -0.63 11.67
C THR A 117 -12.32 -1.72 12.24
N CYS A 118 -11.95 -1.59 13.52
CA CYS A 118 -11.13 -2.58 14.21
C CYS A 118 -12.01 -3.69 14.82
N TYR A 119 -11.61 -4.94 14.65
CA TYR A 119 -12.23 -6.14 15.21
C TYR A 119 -11.20 -7.00 15.94
N GLY A 120 -11.59 -7.65 17.04
CA GLY A 120 -10.72 -8.53 17.82
C GLY A 120 -10.53 -8.04 19.27
N GLN A 121 -9.71 -8.78 20.01
CA GLN A 121 -9.49 -8.56 21.45
C GLN A 121 -8.64 -7.31 21.71
N ASP A 122 -7.64 -7.06 20.85
CA ASP A 122 -6.68 -5.96 21.01
C ASP A 122 -7.14 -4.65 20.37
N CYS A 123 -8.37 -4.61 19.86
CA CYS A 123 -8.98 -3.36 19.44
C CYS A 123 -9.27 -2.53 20.68
N ILE A 124 -8.31 -1.67 21.03
CA ILE A 124 -8.51 -0.60 22.00
C ILE A 124 -9.75 0.14 21.52
N LYS A 125 -10.85 -0.03 22.25
CA LYS A 125 -12.03 0.80 22.09
C LYS A 125 -11.56 2.19 22.46
N ASN A 126 -11.11 2.96 21.48
CA ASN A 126 -11.08 4.41 21.62
C ASN A 126 -12.54 4.81 21.74
N LYS A 127 -13.07 4.71 22.97
CA LYS A 127 -14.20 5.50 23.42
C LYS A 127 -13.72 6.94 23.33
N GLU A 128 -14.39 7.67 22.44
CA GLU A 128 -14.70 9.10 22.49
C GLU A 128 -13.61 10.06 22.95
#